data_AF-A0A1V4WY87-F1
#
_entry.id   AF-A0A1V4WY87-F1
#
_cell.length_a   1.000
_cell.length_b   1.000
_cell.length_c   1.000
_cell.angle_alpha   90.00
_cell.angle_beta   90.00
_cell.angle_gamma   90.00
#
_symmetry.space_group_name_H-M   'P 1'
#
loop_
_entity.id
_entity.type
_entity.pdbx_description
1 polymer ?
#
loop_
_entity_poly.entity_id
_entity_poly.type
_entity_poly.pdbx_seq_one_letter_code
_entity_poly.pdbx_strand_id
1 'polypeptide(L)' 'MDEKSGKCPHCGGNNIVGGVRVDQTADAGRIGLAYKTKFVLGGTEPFYADVCDDCGTVTRIYVKETGKNWYRK' A
#
# COMPACT_ATOMS: atom_id res chain seq x y z
N MET A 1 18.56 2.28 -12.61
CA MET A 1 18.09 2.27 -11.20
C MET A 1 17.57 0.87 -10.96
N ASP A 2 18.28 0.12 -10.12
CA ASP A 2 18.09 -1.30 -9.87
C ASP A 2 16.72 -1.60 -9.26
N GLU A 3 15.75 -1.89 -10.12
CA GLU A 3 14.50 -2.51 -9.72
C GLU A 3 14.80 -3.98 -9.44
N LYS A 4 15.08 -4.33 -8.18
CA LYS A 4 15.01 -5.73 -7.75
C LYS A 4 13.55 -6.15 -7.90
N SER A 5 13.19 -6.64 -9.08
CA SER A 5 11.90 -7.26 -9.36
C SER A 5 11.85 -8.54 -8.51
N GLY A 6 11.37 -8.39 -7.27
CA GLY A 6 11.27 -9.49 -6.33
C GLY A 6 10.35 -10.56 -6.90
N LYS A 7 10.80 -11.81 -6.90
CA LYS A 7 9.93 -12.93 -7.24
C LYS A 7 8.75 -12.98 -6.26
N CYS A 8 7.59 -13.36 -6.75
CA CYS A 8 6.44 -13.64 -5.91
C CYS A 8 6.83 -14.72 -4.88
N PRO A 9 6.70 -14.47 -3.56
CA PRO A 9 7.06 -15.45 -2.54
C PRO A 9 6.12 -16.67 -2.53
N HIS A 10 4.95 -16.55 -3.16
CA HIS A 10 3.95 -17.61 -3.20
C HIS A 10 4.13 -18.52 -4.41
N CYS A 11 4.10 -17.99 -5.65
CA CYS A 11 4.19 -18.82 -6.86
C CYS A 11 5.59 -18.86 -7.50
N GLY A 12 6.54 -18.03 -7.03
CA GLY A 12 7.86 -17.89 -7.65
C GLY A 12 7.88 -17.11 -8.97
N GLY A 13 6.72 -16.69 -9.48
CA GLY A 13 6.54 -15.86 -10.67
C GLY A 13 7.18 -14.47 -10.53
N ASN A 14 7.37 -13.78 -11.63
CA ASN A 14 8.04 -12.47 -11.69
C ASN A 14 7.16 -11.37 -12.30
N ASN A 15 5.90 -11.67 -12.66
CA ASN A 15 4.95 -10.71 -13.16
C ASN A 15 4.35 -9.90 -12.01
N ILE A 16 5.12 -8.94 -11.49
CA ILE A 16 4.70 -8.07 -10.39
C ILE A 16 4.24 -6.72 -10.93
N VAL A 17 2.96 -6.42 -10.71
CA VAL A 17 2.36 -5.11 -10.99
C VAL A 17 2.49 -4.25 -9.75
N GLY A 18 3.33 -3.22 -9.83
CA GLY A 18 3.62 -2.32 -8.71
C GLY A 18 2.70 -1.10 -8.63
N GLY A 19 2.52 -0.57 -7.42
CA GLY A 19 1.88 0.74 -7.21
C GLY A 19 0.37 0.79 -7.44
N VAL A 20 -0.31 -0.35 -7.30
CA VAL A 20 -1.76 -0.47 -7.36
C VAL A 20 -2.39 0.29 -6.19
N ARG A 21 -3.41 1.10 -6.43
CA ARG A 21 -4.14 1.79 -5.35
C ARG A 21 -5.06 0.83 -4.62
N VAL A 22 -5.11 0.96 -3.30
CA VAL A 22 -6.05 0.23 -2.44
C VAL A 22 -7.17 1.19 -2.04
N ASP A 23 -8.27 1.15 -2.78
CA ASP A 23 -9.41 2.05 -2.62
C ASP A 23 -10.72 1.27 -2.38
N GLN A 24 -11.73 1.95 -1.79
CA GLN A 24 -13.10 1.45 -1.78
C GLN A 24 -13.79 1.87 -3.08
N THR A 25 -14.44 0.91 -3.76
CA THR A 25 -15.09 1.16 -5.06
C THR A 25 -16.54 1.65 -4.91
N ALA A 26 -17.21 1.30 -3.81
CA ALA A 26 -18.63 1.63 -3.55
C ALA A 26 -18.82 2.82 -2.59
N ASP A 27 -17.91 3.01 -1.65
CA ASP A 27 -17.94 4.11 -0.67
C ASP A 27 -16.79 5.08 -0.90
N ALA A 28 -17.05 6.38 -0.73
CA ALA A 28 -16.01 7.40 -0.81
C ALA A 28 -15.09 7.30 0.42
N GLY A 29 -13.95 6.63 0.27
CA GLY A 29 -12.98 6.47 1.34
C GLY A 29 -11.65 5.93 0.85
N ARG A 30 -10.54 6.51 1.33
CA ARG A 30 -9.20 5.96 1.11
C ARG A 30 -8.88 4.97 2.23
N ILE A 31 -8.44 3.77 1.87
CA ILE A 31 -7.93 2.80 2.85
C ILE A 31 -6.45 3.13 3.09
N GLY A 32 -6.04 3.27 4.36
CA GLY A 32 -4.70 3.74 4.67
C GLY A 32 -4.36 3.78 6.15
N LEU A 33 -3.14 4.23 6.46
CA LEU A 33 -2.68 4.44 7.83
C LEU A 33 -3.18 5.78 8.38
N ALA A 34 -3.82 5.75 9.54
CA ALA A 34 -4.20 6.96 10.26
C ALA A 34 -2.97 7.65 10.86
N TYR A 35 -2.94 8.98 10.79
CA TYR A 35 -1.92 9.81 11.43
C TYR A 35 -2.52 11.07 12.06
N LYS A 36 -1.83 11.60 13.08
CA LYS A 36 -2.20 12.82 13.80
C LYS A 36 -1.74 14.04 13.00
N THR A 37 -2.63 15.03 12.85
CA THR A 37 -2.27 16.35 12.31
C THR A 37 -2.03 17.36 13.44
N LYS A 38 -1.71 18.61 13.12
CA LYS A 38 -1.54 19.69 14.12
C LYS A 38 -2.84 20.06 14.88
N PHE A 39 -3.98 19.46 14.53
CA PHE A 39 -5.30 19.69 15.15
C PHE A 39 -5.97 18.35 15.56
N VAL A 40 -7.22 18.39 16.03
CA VAL A 40 -8.05 17.21 16.42
C VAL A 40 -8.42 16.32 15.22
N LEU A 41 -8.16 16.76 13.99
CA LEU A 41 -8.44 15.98 12.78
C LEU A 41 -7.34 14.94 12.53
N GLY A 42 -7.74 13.68 12.39
CA GLY A 42 -6.90 12.62 11.86
C GLY A 42 -6.80 12.69 10.33
N GLY A 43 -5.62 12.43 9.79
CA GLY A 43 -5.43 12.20 8.36
C GLY A 43 -5.28 10.71 8.07
N THR A 44 -5.50 10.32 6.80
CA THR A 44 -5.26 8.96 6.31
C THR A 44 -4.24 9.01 5.19
N GLU A 45 -3.11 8.32 5.37
CA GLU A 45 -2.13 8.11 4.32
C GLU A 45 -2.51 6.84 3.52
N PRO A 46 -2.84 6.94 2.22
CA PRO A 46 -3.40 5.84 1.45
C PRO A 46 -2.43 4.67 1.25
N PHE A 47 -2.96 3.46 1.24
CA PHE A 47 -2.20 2.27 0.87
C PHE A 47 -2.04 2.12 -0.64
N TYR A 48 -0.88 1.59 -0.99
CA TYR A 48 -0.55 1.05 -2.29
C TYR A 48 -0.14 -0.41 -2.11
N ALA A 49 -0.35 -1.20 -3.15
CA ALA A 49 -0.01 -2.60 -3.20
C ALA A 49 0.83 -2.92 -4.43
N ASP A 50 1.72 -3.90 -4.29
CA ASP A 50 2.33 -4.61 -5.40
C ASP A 50 1.70 -6.00 -5.47
N VAL A 51 1.24 -6.42 -6.64
CA VAL A 51 0.46 -7.65 -6.85
C VAL A 51 1.13 -8.52 -7.90
N CYS A 52 1.25 -9.81 -7.64
CA CYS A 52 1.66 -10.79 -8.64
C CYS A 52 0.47 -11.13 -9.55
N ASP A 53 0.54 -10.78 -10.82
CA ASP A 53 -0.56 -11.00 -11.77
C ASP A 53 -0.67 -12.46 -12.21
N ASP A 54 0.38 -13.27 -11.98
CA ASP A 54 0.35 -14.71 -12.25
C ASP A 54 -0.53 -15.50 -11.26
N CYS A 55 -0.66 -15.02 -10.01
CA CYS A 55 -1.37 -15.77 -8.95
C CYS A 55 -2.21 -14.92 -7.99
N GLY A 56 -2.30 -13.61 -8.20
CA GLY A 56 -3.07 -12.68 -7.37
C GLY A 56 -2.46 -12.35 -5.99
N THR A 57 -1.26 -12.85 -5.67
CA THR A 57 -0.64 -12.60 -4.36
C THR A 57 -0.21 -11.13 -4.23
N VAL A 58 -0.68 -10.45 -3.18
CA VAL A 58 -0.14 -9.15 -2.78
C VAL A 58 1.24 -9.35 -2.16
N THR A 59 2.29 -8.89 -2.83
CA THR A 59 3.68 -9.07 -2.40
C THR A 59 4.14 -7.97 -1.44
N ARG A 60 3.51 -6.81 -1.48
CA ARG A 60 3.79 -5.67 -0.61
C ARG A 60 2.56 -4.79 -0.43
N ILE A 61 2.37 -4.27 0.80
CA ILE A 61 1.47 -3.14 1.09
C ILE A 61 2.33 -2.02 1.69
N TYR A 62 2.16 -0.79 1.22
CA TYR A 62 2.96 0.35 1.66
C TYR A 62 2.22 1.69 1.53
N VAL A 63 2.79 2.72 2.16
CA VAL A 63 2.41 4.13 2.00
C VAL A 63 3.50 4.87 1.22
N LYS A 64 3.13 5.94 0.50
CA LYS A 64 4.11 6.77 -0.23
C LYS A 64 4.72 7.84 0.67
N GLU A 65 3.89 8.58 1.40
CA GLU A 65 4.39 9.61 2.30
C GLU A 65 4.73 9.02 3.66
N THR A 66 6.01 9.03 4.01
CA THR A 66 6.52 8.49 5.27
C THR A 66 6.68 9.57 6.34
N GLY A 67 7.15 9.20 7.54
CA GLY A 67 7.49 10.16 8.60
C GLY A 67 6.31 10.89 9.24
N LYS A 68 5.07 10.41 9.07
CA LYS A 68 3.90 10.97 9.75
C LYS A 68 3.88 10.56 11.23
N ASN A 69 3.16 11.33 12.03
CA ASN A 69 2.84 10.96 13.41
C ASN A 69 1.74 9.89 13.42
N TRP A 70 2.10 8.65 13.12
CA TRP A 70 1.18 7.53 13.01
C TRP A 70 0.35 7.33 14.27
N TYR A 71 -0.93 7.02 14.09
CA TYR A 71 -1.77 6.60 15.19
C TYR A 71 -1.32 5.20 15.63
N ARG A 72 -0.89 5.07 16.90
CA ARG A 72 -0.47 3.82 17.52
C ARG A 72 -1.37 3.58 18.74
N LYS A 73 -1.75 2.33 18.97
CA LYS A 73 -2.48 1.91 20.17
C LYS A 73 -1.48 1.48 21.24
#